data_AF-A0A5R9KSP5-F1
#
_entry.id   AF-A0A5R9KSP5-F1
#
_cell.length_a   1.000
_cell.length_b   1.000
_cell.length_c   1.000
_cell.angle_alpha   90.00
_cell.angle_beta   90.00
_cell.angle_gamma   90.00
#
_symmetry.space_group_name_H-M   'P 1'
#
loop_
_entity.id
_entity.type
_entity.pdbx_description
1 polymer ?
#
loop_
_entity_poly.entity_id
_entity_poly.type
_entity_poly.pdbx_seq_one_letter_code
_entity_poly.pdbx_strand_id
1 'polypeptide(L)'
;MASKIVTSLIRIAFLGLLFVFLFYPDKFQIKFDYPGFPQSDSWHIRLAKFAFWFLLIIEILRIFYYGVVKSKAKGLLANVVTIAVPLLVTLIFLEIIFMYIPQSHEGVLSKASQIWWEKYWKPVNSLGYHDKEVTKEAGKKNVLVIGDSFAAGHGLKDVNERFSNILETKLGTDKYAVYNLGMSGADTRDEAKRLQEFPVKPDIIILEYFPNDIEKVGREKGLTLSGAEPYADLQGPMATIVKRFYLPNFIYWQLPHTGFSTFEKFVQTAYTDTTVLNAHLRDLSKMIDYRDSTKAEMYAVFIPFLFQIDKSAGYTKPVEEYLKSKGVKVVPINDGIVKIPEKERVVGKNDGHGSGTLNALIADRLYKAMH
;
A
#
# COMPACT_ATOMS: atom_id res chain seq x y z
N MET A 1 41.16 -30.94 13.90
CA MET A 1 40.46 -29.94 13.07
C MET A 1 39.17 -30.51 12.45
N ALA A 2 39.21 -31.72 11.88
CA ALA A 2 38.06 -32.38 11.26
C ALA A 2 36.79 -32.42 12.14
N SER A 3 36.90 -32.81 13.42
CA SER A 3 35.74 -32.88 14.34
C SER A 3 34.96 -31.56 14.48
N LYS A 4 35.63 -30.39 14.48
CA LYS A 4 34.96 -29.08 14.59
C LYS A 4 34.24 -28.69 13.30
N ILE A 5 34.76 -29.08 12.14
CA ILE A 5 34.12 -28.87 10.84
C ILE A 5 32.92 -29.80 10.69
N VAL A 6 33.10 -31.10 10.97
CA VAL A 6 32.02 -32.11 10.92
C VAL A 6 30.83 -31.70 11.80
N THR A 7 31.08 -31.26 13.03
CA THR A 7 29.99 -30.78 13.90
C THR A 7 29.29 -29.52 13.39
N SER A 8 29.98 -28.67 12.60
CA SER A 8 29.36 -27.50 11.97
C SER A 8 28.50 -27.91 10.78
N LEU A 9 28.96 -28.88 9.98
CA LEU A 9 28.17 -29.46 8.88
C LEU A 9 26.88 -30.11 9.38
N ILE A 10 26.92 -30.83 10.51
CA ILE A 10 25.72 -31.39 11.14
C ILE A 10 24.74 -30.27 11.55
N ARG A 11 25.22 -29.19 12.18
CA ARG A 11 24.36 -28.05 12.55
C ARG A 11 23.78 -27.34 11.33
N ILE A 12 24.56 -27.18 10.26
CA ILE A 12 24.06 -26.65 8.98
C ILE A 12 22.99 -27.55 8.38
N ALA A 13 23.12 -28.88 8.48
CA ALA A 13 22.08 -29.80 8.02
C ALA A 13 20.75 -29.61 8.79
N PHE A 14 20.82 -29.44 10.11
CA PHE A 14 19.63 -29.11 10.93
C PHE A 14 19.05 -27.73 10.58
N LEU A 15 19.91 -26.72 10.38
CA LEU A 15 19.48 -25.41 9.90
C LEU A 15 18.82 -25.52 8.51
N GLY A 16 19.29 -26.43 7.64
CA GLY A 16 18.70 -26.71 6.35
C GLY A 16 17.24 -27.18 6.45
N LEU A 17 16.90 -28.01 7.44
CA LEU A 17 15.52 -28.39 7.71
C LEU A 17 14.68 -27.18 8.12
N LEU A 18 15.19 -26.36 9.04
CA LEU A 18 14.50 -25.14 9.49
C LEU A 18 14.28 -24.15 8.33
N PHE A 19 15.28 -23.98 7.47
CA PHE A 19 15.23 -23.11 6.30
C PHE A 19 14.05 -23.46 5.38
N VAL A 20 13.87 -24.75 5.11
CA VAL A 20 12.81 -25.23 4.22
C VAL A 20 11.44 -24.84 4.76
N PHE A 21 11.16 -25.10 6.04
CA PHE A 21 9.86 -24.76 6.64
C PHE A 21 9.65 -23.25 6.83
N LEU A 22 10.71 -22.49 7.09
CA LEU A 22 10.62 -21.05 7.37
C LEU A 22 10.54 -20.18 6.11
N PHE A 23 11.24 -20.57 5.04
CA PHE A 23 11.29 -19.80 3.79
C PHE A 23 10.37 -20.36 2.71
N TYR A 24 10.02 -21.65 2.78
CA TYR A 24 9.14 -22.34 1.81
C TYR A 24 7.95 -23.04 2.47
N PRO A 25 7.22 -22.38 3.39
CA PRO A 25 6.13 -23.02 4.13
C PRO A 25 5.02 -23.55 3.21
N ASP A 26 4.75 -22.84 2.11
CA ASP A 26 3.75 -23.19 1.09
C ASP A 26 4.04 -24.51 0.37
N LYS A 27 5.32 -24.90 0.25
CA LYS A 27 5.69 -26.20 -0.33
C LYS A 27 5.27 -27.40 0.53
N PHE A 28 4.90 -27.12 1.78
CA PHE A 28 4.46 -28.11 2.77
C PHE A 28 3.04 -27.83 3.26
N GLN A 29 2.28 -26.99 2.55
CA GLN A 29 0.93 -26.57 2.94
C GLN A 29 0.89 -25.90 4.33
N ILE A 30 2.01 -25.37 4.79
CA ILE A 30 2.09 -24.58 6.01
C ILE A 30 1.71 -23.15 5.65
N LYS A 31 0.76 -22.59 6.40
CA LYS A 31 0.40 -21.18 6.31
C LYS A 31 0.70 -20.53 7.65
N PHE A 32 1.44 -19.42 7.61
CA PHE A 32 1.57 -18.56 8.77
C PHE A 32 0.34 -17.66 8.84
N ASP A 33 -0.39 -17.74 9.95
CA ASP A 33 -1.55 -16.90 10.21
C ASP A 33 -1.16 -15.77 11.17
N TYR A 34 -1.41 -14.53 10.75
CA TYR A 34 -1.12 -13.33 11.52
C TYR A 34 -1.95 -12.15 10.98
N PRO A 35 -2.21 -11.13 11.83
CA PRO A 35 -3.02 -9.98 11.43
C PRO A 35 -2.51 -9.30 10.16
N GLY A 36 -3.42 -9.02 9.24
CA GLY A 36 -3.12 -8.33 7.98
C GLY A 36 -2.47 -9.18 6.89
N PHE A 37 -2.30 -10.50 7.06
CA PHE A 37 -1.84 -11.36 5.96
C PHE A 37 -2.85 -11.36 4.78
N PRO A 38 -2.41 -11.28 3.51
CA PRO A 38 -1.03 -11.22 3.01
C PRO A 38 -0.45 -9.81 2.80
N GLN A 39 -1.20 -8.75 3.12
CA GLN A 39 -0.79 -7.35 2.91
C GLN A 39 0.32 -6.91 3.87
N SER A 40 0.29 -7.41 5.09
CA SER A 40 1.26 -7.18 6.16
C SER A 40 2.27 -8.32 6.21
N ASP A 41 3.47 -8.04 6.74
CA ASP A 41 4.42 -9.07 7.18
C ASP A 41 4.26 -9.29 8.70
N SER A 42 5.05 -10.19 9.29
CA SER A 42 5.05 -10.48 10.72
C SER A 42 6.42 -10.26 11.34
N TRP A 43 6.48 -9.42 12.37
CA TRP A 43 7.69 -9.22 13.18
C TRP A 43 8.28 -10.54 13.70
N HIS A 44 7.43 -11.48 14.14
CA HIS A 44 7.86 -12.77 14.68
C HIS A 44 8.51 -13.67 13.63
N ILE A 45 7.97 -13.69 12.40
CA ILE A 45 8.57 -14.45 11.30
C ILE A 45 9.93 -13.87 10.95
N ARG A 46 10.05 -12.54 10.89
CA ARG A 46 11.34 -11.87 10.61
C ARG A 46 12.36 -12.13 11.72
N LEU A 47 11.94 -12.16 12.98
CA LEU A 47 12.80 -12.54 14.10
C LEU A 47 13.28 -14.01 14.01
N ALA A 48 12.41 -14.93 13.60
CA ALA A 48 12.81 -16.32 13.37
C ALA A 48 13.82 -16.44 12.21
N LYS A 49 13.61 -15.69 11.12
CA LYS A 49 14.56 -15.61 10.00
C LYS A 49 15.88 -14.98 10.43
N PHE A 50 15.85 -13.95 11.27
CA PHE A 50 17.04 -13.34 11.87
C PHE A 50 17.84 -14.38 12.67
N ALA A 51 17.19 -15.13 13.55
CA ALA A 51 17.83 -16.16 14.35
C ALA A 51 18.46 -17.24 13.46
N PHE A 52 17.74 -17.68 12.42
CA PHE A 52 18.27 -18.60 11.41
C PHE A 52 19.54 -18.05 10.74
N TRP A 53 19.49 -16.82 10.22
CA TRP A 53 20.62 -16.21 9.52
C TRP A 53 21.82 -16.00 10.43
N PHE A 54 21.59 -15.58 11.67
CA PHE A 54 22.62 -15.40 12.68
C PHE A 54 23.34 -16.71 13.00
N LEU A 55 22.59 -17.79 13.24
CA LEU A 55 23.15 -19.12 13.46
C LEU A 55 23.92 -19.63 12.24
N LEU A 56 23.40 -19.40 11.03
CA LEU A 56 24.08 -19.77 9.80
C LEU A 56 25.43 -19.04 9.64
N ILE A 57 25.48 -17.73 9.91
CA ILE A 57 26.72 -16.94 9.88
C ILE A 57 27.75 -17.53 10.84
N ILE A 58 27.35 -17.89 12.07
CA ILE A 58 28.26 -18.49 13.06
C ILE A 58 28.88 -19.78 12.51
N GLU A 59 28.09 -20.65 11.90
CA GLU A 59 28.60 -21.92 11.35
C GLU A 59 29.49 -21.71 10.12
N ILE A 60 29.13 -20.78 9.23
CA ILE A 60 29.97 -20.40 8.07
C ILE A 60 31.33 -19.88 8.55
N LEU A 61 31.33 -18.91 9.46
CA LEU A 61 32.56 -18.32 10.00
C LEU A 61 33.39 -19.33 10.77
N ARG A 62 32.74 -20.27 11.48
CA ARG A 62 33.43 -21.37 12.17
C ARG A 62 34.11 -22.30 11.18
N ILE A 63 33.43 -22.72 10.11
CA ILE A 63 34.02 -23.56 9.06
C ILE A 63 35.18 -22.82 8.40
N PHE A 64 35.00 -21.55 8.05
CA PHE A 64 36.06 -20.72 7.48
C PHE A 64 37.28 -20.60 8.40
N TYR A 65 37.06 -20.30 9.67
CA TYR A 65 38.13 -20.18 10.65
C TYR A 65 38.92 -21.49 10.80
N TYR A 66 38.24 -22.63 10.99
CA TYR A 66 38.93 -23.91 11.18
C TYR A 66 39.51 -24.47 9.87
N GLY A 67 38.87 -24.21 8.73
CA GLY A 67 39.22 -24.75 7.42
C GLY A 67 40.30 -23.96 6.69
N VAL A 68 40.37 -22.64 6.90
CA VAL A 68 41.32 -21.75 6.21
C VAL A 68 42.28 -21.07 7.18
N VAL A 69 41.74 -20.33 8.17
CA VAL A 69 42.56 -19.45 9.04
C VAL A 69 43.47 -20.28 9.96
N LYS A 70 42.87 -21.17 10.77
CA LYS A 70 43.58 -21.97 11.77
C LYS A 70 44.43 -23.08 11.13
N SER A 71 43.94 -23.68 10.05
CA SER A 71 44.69 -24.69 9.28
C SER A 71 45.85 -24.08 8.48
N LYS A 72 45.87 -22.75 8.31
CA LYS A 72 46.80 -22.03 7.41
C LYS A 72 46.76 -22.60 5.98
N ALA A 73 45.55 -22.88 5.49
CA ALA A 73 45.35 -23.43 4.16
C ALA A 73 45.95 -22.50 3.08
N LYS A 74 46.54 -23.10 2.04
CA LYS A 74 47.18 -22.39 0.94
C LYS A 74 46.59 -22.85 -0.40
N GLY A 75 46.85 -22.06 -1.44
CA GLY A 75 46.45 -22.38 -2.82
C GLY A 75 45.14 -21.70 -3.23
N LEU A 76 44.75 -21.94 -4.48
CA LEU A 76 43.64 -21.24 -5.14
C LEU A 76 42.32 -21.36 -4.36
N LEU A 77 41.99 -22.55 -3.88
CA LEU A 77 40.75 -22.79 -3.13
C LEU A 77 40.69 -21.93 -1.84
N ALA A 78 41.81 -21.84 -1.11
CA ALA A 78 41.87 -21.01 0.10
C ALA A 78 41.68 -19.52 -0.22
N ASN A 79 42.25 -19.05 -1.34
CA ASN A 79 42.07 -17.66 -1.79
C ASN A 79 40.61 -17.38 -2.17
N VAL A 80 39.99 -18.28 -2.94
CA VAL A 80 38.57 -18.14 -3.33
C VAL A 80 37.67 -18.12 -2.09
N VAL A 81 37.87 -19.05 -1.15
CA VAL A 81 37.07 -19.10 0.09
C VAL A 81 37.28 -17.84 0.94
N THR A 82 38.50 -17.28 0.98
CA THR A 82 38.81 -16.05 1.72
C THR A 82 38.06 -14.83 1.17
N ILE A 83 37.70 -14.81 -0.11
CA ILE A 83 36.89 -13.75 -0.72
C ILE A 83 35.40 -14.07 -0.61
N ALA A 84 35.02 -15.31 -0.91
CA ALA A 84 33.63 -15.71 -0.99
C ALA A 84 32.93 -15.70 0.38
N VAL A 85 33.60 -16.10 1.46
CA VAL A 85 32.98 -16.15 2.79
C VAL A 85 32.61 -14.75 3.30
N PRO A 86 33.51 -13.75 3.33
CA PRO A 86 33.13 -12.39 3.71
C PRO A 86 32.00 -11.82 2.85
N LEU A 87 32.05 -12.00 1.53
CA LEU A 87 31.00 -11.53 0.63
C LEU A 87 29.65 -12.16 0.97
N LEU A 88 29.61 -13.48 1.16
CA LEU A 88 28.38 -14.18 1.55
C LEU A 88 27.85 -13.68 2.90
N VAL A 89 28.73 -13.52 3.90
CA VAL A 89 28.35 -13.01 5.21
C VAL A 89 27.79 -11.58 5.10
N THR A 90 28.41 -10.71 4.29
CA THR A 90 27.89 -9.37 4.01
C THR A 90 26.49 -9.42 3.38
N LEU A 91 26.26 -10.30 2.40
CA LEU A 91 24.93 -10.45 1.79
C LEU A 91 23.88 -10.94 2.79
N ILE A 92 24.24 -11.86 3.70
CA ILE A 92 23.32 -12.30 4.77
C ILE A 92 23.04 -11.15 5.77
N PHE A 93 24.04 -10.35 6.11
CA PHE A 93 23.83 -9.16 6.95
C PHE A 93 22.91 -8.14 6.27
N LEU A 94 23.09 -7.90 4.97
CA LEU A 94 22.20 -7.03 4.22
C LEU A 94 20.77 -7.61 4.17
N GLU A 95 20.61 -8.91 3.90
CA GLU A 95 19.32 -9.58 3.98
C GLU A 95 18.65 -9.33 5.34
N ILE A 96 19.39 -9.49 6.44
CA ILE A 96 18.91 -9.18 7.79
C ILE A 96 18.45 -7.72 7.91
N ILE A 97 19.25 -6.77 7.45
CA ILE A 97 18.91 -5.34 7.52
C ILE A 97 17.62 -5.05 6.74
N PHE A 98 17.50 -5.57 5.52
CA PHE A 98 16.35 -5.34 4.65
C PHE A 98 15.07 -6.04 5.12
N MET A 99 15.14 -7.02 6.04
CA MET A 99 13.96 -7.50 6.78
C MET A 99 13.30 -6.42 7.64
N TYR A 100 13.95 -5.28 7.88
CA TYR A 100 13.44 -4.24 8.78
C TYR A 100 13.39 -2.85 8.14
N ILE A 101 13.58 -2.77 6.82
CA ILE A 101 13.44 -1.52 6.06
C ILE A 101 12.02 -1.46 5.48
N PRO A 102 11.10 -0.65 6.06
CA PRO A 102 9.79 -0.42 5.48
C PRO A 102 9.89 0.51 4.27
N GLN A 103 9.11 0.25 3.24
CA GLN A 103 8.92 1.16 2.11
C GLN A 103 7.52 0.99 1.52
N SER A 104 6.73 2.06 1.51
CA SER A 104 5.42 2.02 0.85
C SER A 104 5.57 1.80 -0.65
N HIS A 105 4.63 1.05 -1.22
CA HIS A 105 4.51 0.80 -2.65
C HIS A 105 3.05 0.86 -3.07
N GLU A 106 2.82 1.30 -4.31
CA GLU A 106 1.54 1.15 -4.97
C GLU A 106 1.17 -0.35 -5.09
N GLY A 107 -0.07 -0.72 -4.77
CA GLY A 107 -0.59 -2.09 -4.94
C GLY A 107 -0.09 -3.17 -3.97
N VAL A 108 0.65 -2.83 -2.91
CA VAL A 108 1.15 -3.77 -1.87
C VAL A 108 1.92 -4.97 -2.45
N LEU A 109 2.96 -4.69 -3.24
CA LEU A 109 3.61 -5.70 -4.08
C LEU A 109 4.90 -6.29 -3.50
N SER A 110 5.59 -5.55 -2.63
CA SER A 110 6.94 -5.87 -2.16
C SER A 110 6.99 -6.30 -0.69
N LYS A 111 8.05 -7.02 -0.31
CA LYS A 111 8.35 -7.35 1.09
C LYS A 111 8.52 -6.09 1.95
N ALA A 112 9.15 -5.05 1.40
CA ALA A 112 9.30 -3.76 2.07
C ALA A 112 7.94 -3.07 2.30
N SER A 113 6.99 -3.21 1.37
CA SER A 113 5.61 -2.76 1.55
C SER A 113 4.93 -3.55 2.65
N GLN A 114 5.06 -4.87 2.69
CA GLN A 114 4.48 -5.68 3.76
C GLN A 114 5.00 -5.29 5.16
N ILE A 115 6.29 -4.95 5.26
CA ILE A 115 6.88 -4.39 6.49
C ILE A 115 6.31 -3.00 6.79
N TRP A 116 6.11 -2.16 5.76
CA TRP A 116 5.50 -0.85 5.91
C TRP A 116 4.07 -0.94 6.46
N TRP A 117 3.25 -1.84 5.93
CA TRP A 117 1.88 -2.08 6.38
C TRP A 117 1.83 -2.54 7.84
N GLU A 118 2.66 -3.52 8.22
CA GLU A 118 2.77 -3.97 9.62
C GLU A 118 3.11 -2.82 10.56
N LYS A 119 4.00 -1.93 10.12
CA LYS A 119 4.52 -0.85 10.96
C LYS A 119 3.59 0.35 11.05
N TYR A 120 2.96 0.75 9.95
CA TYR A 120 2.30 2.06 9.82
C TYR A 120 0.80 2.01 9.55
N TRP A 121 0.23 0.88 9.09
CA TRP A 121 -1.21 0.77 8.82
C TRP A 121 -2.02 0.52 10.09
N LYS A 122 -2.03 1.51 10.98
CA LYS A 122 -2.74 1.48 12.25
C LYS A 122 -3.07 2.91 12.72
N PRO A 123 -4.21 3.11 13.42
CA PRO A 123 -5.16 2.08 13.88
C PRO A 123 -6.06 1.55 12.76
N VAL A 124 -6.58 0.33 12.95
CA VAL A 124 -7.68 -0.22 12.15
C VAL A 124 -8.83 -0.52 13.10
N ASN A 125 -10.01 0.05 12.84
CA ASN A 125 -11.17 -0.13 13.71
C ASN A 125 -11.88 -1.48 13.48
N SER A 126 -12.86 -1.77 14.33
CA SER A 126 -13.64 -3.02 14.27
C SER A 126 -14.40 -3.25 12.94
N LEU A 127 -14.62 -2.19 12.17
CA LEU A 127 -15.25 -2.24 10.84
C LEU A 127 -14.23 -2.38 9.69
N GLY A 128 -12.94 -2.43 9.99
CA GLY A 128 -11.86 -2.61 9.01
C GLY A 128 -11.33 -1.33 8.38
N TYR A 129 -11.78 -0.15 8.81
CA TYR A 129 -11.25 1.12 8.30
C TYR A 129 -9.94 1.50 9.01
N HIS A 130 -9.02 2.11 8.27
CA HIS A 130 -7.77 2.68 8.81
C HIS A 130 -8.06 3.97 9.59
N ASP A 131 -8.80 3.85 10.69
CA ASP A 131 -9.25 4.98 11.51
C ASP A 131 -9.47 4.55 12.97
N LYS A 132 -9.75 5.53 13.83
CA LYS A 132 -10.17 5.31 15.22
C LYS A 132 -11.47 4.51 15.30
N GLU A 133 -11.72 3.91 16.46
CA GLU A 133 -12.96 3.14 16.69
C GLU A 133 -14.19 4.04 16.58
N VAL A 134 -15.28 3.49 16.04
CA VAL A 134 -16.48 4.27 15.76
C VAL A 134 -17.26 4.51 17.05
N THR A 135 -17.18 5.73 17.57
CA THR A 135 -17.99 6.19 18.70
C THR A 135 -19.02 7.20 18.24
N LYS A 136 -20.29 7.05 18.64
CA LYS A 136 -21.32 8.07 18.39
C LYS A 136 -21.08 9.26 19.32
N GLU A 137 -20.83 10.43 18.74
CA GLU A 137 -20.50 11.62 19.51
C GLU A 137 -21.70 12.58 19.58
N ALA A 138 -22.39 12.58 20.72
CA ALA A 138 -23.58 13.41 20.91
C ALA A 138 -23.24 14.90 20.84
N GLY A 139 -24.08 15.68 20.16
CA GLY A 139 -23.94 17.14 20.04
C GLY A 139 -22.95 17.62 18.98
N LYS A 140 -22.31 16.70 18.23
CA LYS A 140 -21.42 17.03 17.11
C LYS A 140 -22.10 16.81 15.77
N LYS A 141 -21.67 17.56 14.76
CA LYS A 141 -21.99 17.29 13.36
C LYS A 141 -21.14 16.13 12.84
N ASN A 142 -21.77 15.11 12.29
CA ASN A 142 -21.10 13.94 11.75
C ASN A 142 -20.70 14.18 10.30
N VAL A 143 -19.40 14.09 10.02
CA VAL A 143 -18.83 14.15 8.68
C VAL A 143 -18.36 12.76 8.29
N LEU A 144 -18.95 12.18 7.24
CA LEU A 144 -18.49 10.92 6.67
C LEU A 144 -17.62 11.21 5.46
N VAL A 145 -16.36 10.79 5.52
CA VAL A 145 -15.44 10.84 4.38
C VAL A 145 -15.45 9.47 3.70
N ILE A 146 -15.90 9.40 2.46
CA ILE A 146 -15.99 8.17 1.67
C ILE A 146 -15.07 8.28 0.46
N GLY A 147 -14.43 7.17 0.09
CA GLY A 147 -13.53 7.08 -1.05
C GLY A 147 -12.69 5.81 -0.98
N ASP A 148 -11.52 5.87 -1.61
CA ASP A 148 -10.69 4.71 -1.88
C ASP A 148 -9.38 4.70 -1.04
N SER A 149 -8.29 4.21 -1.62
CA SER A 149 -6.92 4.28 -1.10
C SER A 149 -6.43 5.69 -0.73
N PHE A 150 -6.86 6.73 -1.46
CA PHE A 150 -6.49 8.11 -1.16
C PHE A 150 -7.25 8.62 0.06
N ALA A 151 -8.57 8.37 0.14
CA ALA A 151 -9.33 8.59 1.36
C ALA A 151 -8.77 7.81 2.54
N ALA A 152 -8.31 6.58 2.36
CA ALA A 152 -7.74 5.75 3.43
C ALA A 152 -6.39 6.26 3.96
N GLY A 153 -5.68 7.07 3.16
CA GLY A 153 -4.34 7.55 3.48
C GLY A 153 -3.24 6.54 3.18
N HIS A 154 -3.37 5.78 2.07
CA HIS A 154 -2.33 4.83 1.62
C HIS A 154 -0.96 5.51 1.57
N GLY A 155 0.04 4.89 2.21
CA GLY A 155 1.41 5.35 2.21
C GLY A 155 1.74 6.45 3.24
N LEU A 156 0.76 7.01 3.94
CA LEU A 156 0.98 7.93 5.06
C LEU A 156 1.42 7.17 6.32
N LYS A 157 2.38 7.70 7.06
CA LYS A 157 2.93 7.03 8.25
C LYS A 157 2.06 7.22 9.48
N ASP A 158 1.26 8.27 9.50
CA ASP A 158 0.34 8.62 10.57
C ASP A 158 -1.01 9.06 9.95
N VAL A 159 -2.11 8.55 10.50
CA VAL A 159 -3.48 8.97 10.13
C VAL A 159 -3.71 10.48 10.33
N ASN A 160 -2.95 11.13 11.21
CA ASN A 160 -3.02 12.58 11.41
C ASN A 160 -2.49 13.39 10.22
N GLU A 161 -1.73 12.78 9.30
CA GLU A 161 -1.32 13.41 8.04
C GLU A 161 -2.42 13.38 6.98
N ARG A 162 -3.49 12.61 7.21
CA ARG A 162 -4.59 12.41 6.27
C ARG A 162 -5.57 13.57 6.30
N PHE A 163 -6.09 13.94 5.13
CA PHE A 163 -6.91 15.14 5.00
C PHE A 163 -8.15 15.15 5.90
N SER A 164 -8.77 13.98 6.15
CA SER A 164 -9.93 13.85 7.04
C SER A 164 -9.60 14.25 8.48
N ASN A 165 -8.44 13.83 8.98
CA ASN A 165 -8.00 14.07 10.36
C ASN A 165 -7.54 15.53 10.54
N ILE A 166 -6.85 16.07 9.53
CA ILE A 166 -6.49 17.49 9.46
C ILE A 166 -7.77 18.35 9.43
N LEU A 167 -8.77 17.94 8.64
CA LEU A 167 -10.05 18.65 8.53
C LEU A 167 -10.82 18.64 9.85
N GLU A 168 -10.90 17.49 10.55
CA GLU A 168 -11.54 17.38 11.88
C GLU A 168 -10.94 18.41 12.85
N THR A 169 -9.60 18.48 12.88
CA THR A 169 -8.87 19.42 13.73
C THR A 169 -9.20 20.88 13.38
N LYS A 170 -9.29 21.22 12.08
CA LYS A 170 -9.61 22.58 11.62
C LYS A 170 -11.05 22.99 11.89
N LEU A 171 -11.99 22.07 11.75
CA LEU A 171 -13.42 22.32 12.01
C LEU A 171 -13.72 22.47 13.51
N GLY A 172 -12.84 21.95 14.37
CA GLY A 172 -13.01 21.92 15.81
C GLY A 172 -13.59 20.58 16.24
N THR A 173 -12.78 19.79 16.95
CA THR A 173 -13.14 18.45 17.44
C THR A 173 -14.26 18.49 18.47
N ASP A 174 -14.58 19.65 19.06
CA ASP A 174 -15.72 19.88 19.94
C ASP A 174 -17.06 19.96 19.19
N LYS A 175 -17.04 20.34 17.90
CA LYS A 175 -18.23 20.60 17.08
C LYS A 175 -18.47 19.55 16.01
N TYR A 176 -17.42 18.91 15.53
CA TYR A 176 -17.48 17.94 14.43
C TYR A 176 -16.86 16.61 14.85
N ALA A 177 -17.47 15.52 14.40
CA ALA A 177 -16.90 14.19 14.43
C ALA A 177 -16.69 13.74 12.99
N VAL A 178 -15.44 13.50 12.59
CA VAL A 178 -15.10 13.03 11.25
C VAL A 178 -14.82 11.54 11.30
N TYR A 179 -15.53 10.79 10.47
CA TYR A 179 -15.34 9.36 10.30
C TYR A 179 -14.78 9.10 8.90
N ASN A 180 -13.60 8.51 8.83
CA ASN A 180 -12.99 8.14 7.56
C ASN A 180 -13.36 6.70 7.19
N LEU A 181 -14.10 6.58 6.10
CA LEU A 181 -14.52 5.31 5.51
C LEU A 181 -13.67 5.00 4.26
N GLY A 182 -12.49 5.57 4.08
CA GLY A 182 -11.62 5.24 2.96
C GLY A 182 -11.19 3.76 3.00
N MET A 183 -11.17 3.10 1.85
CA MET A 183 -10.76 1.70 1.72
C MET A 183 -9.91 1.49 0.46
N SER A 184 -8.68 1.01 0.62
CA SER A 184 -7.78 0.79 -0.52
C SER A 184 -8.38 -0.18 -1.54
N GLY A 185 -8.45 0.25 -2.80
CA GLY A 185 -8.99 -0.54 -3.91
C GLY A 185 -10.52 -0.56 -3.99
N ALA A 186 -11.23 0.30 -3.25
CA ALA A 186 -12.67 0.45 -3.39
C ALA A 186 -13.07 1.04 -4.75
N ASP A 187 -14.29 0.70 -5.17
CA ASP A 187 -14.98 1.29 -6.30
C ASP A 187 -16.27 2.00 -5.83
N THR A 188 -16.88 2.80 -6.69
CA THR A 188 -18.10 3.57 -6.35
C THR A 188 -19.26 2.73 -5.79
N ARG A 189 -19.41 1.45 -6.20
CA ARG A 189 -20.48 0.60 -5.63
C ARG A 189 -20.16 0.17 -4.21
N ASP A 190 -18.90 -0.17 -3.96
CA ASP A 190 -18.43 -0.51 -2.62
C ASP A 190 -18.54 0.70 -1.68
N GLU A 191 -18.16 1.88 -2.14
CA GLU A 191 -18.33 3.15 -1.42
C GLU A 191 -19.79 3.43 -1.08
N ALA A 192 -20.70 3.34 -2.06
CA ALA A 192 -22.12 3.56 -1.85
C ALA A 192 -22.70 2.60 -0.80
N LYS A 193 -22.31 1.33 -0.86
CA LYS A 193 -22.71 0.31 0.10
C LYS A 193 -22.21 0.64 1.50
N ARG A 194 -20.91 0.91 1.66
CA ARG A 194 -20.28 1.22 2.95
C ARG A 194 -20.85 2.47 3.59
N LEU A 195 -21.12 3.50 2.78
CA LEU A 195 -21.76 4.72 3.24
C LEU A 195 -23.17 4.47 3.81
N GLN A 196 -23.96 3.59 3.18
CA GLN A 196 -25.30 3.21 3.63
C GLN A 196 -25.29 2.32 4.89
N GLU A 197 -24.33 1.40 4.97
CA GLU A 197 -24.20 0.43 6.07
C GLU A 197 -23.53 1.03 7.32
N PHE A 198 -22.86 2.19 7.20
CA PHE A 198 -22.17 2.81 8.33
C PHE A 198 -23.14 3.17 9.48
N PRO A 199 -22.80 2.86 10.75
CA PRO A 199 -23.73 2.96 11.87
C PRO A 199 -24.05 4.39 12.33
N VAL A 200 -23.32 5.39 11.82
CA VAL A 200 -23.52 6.82 12.11
C VAL A 200 -24.15 7.51 10.90
N LYS A 201 -25.19 8.31 11.12
CA LYS A 201 -25.83 9.08 10.05
C LYS A 201 -25.05 10.38 9.79
N PRO A 202 -24.77 10.72 8.53
CA PRO A 202 -24.04 11.95 8.18
C PRO A 202 -24.93 13.19 8.33
N ASP A 203 -24.33 14.28 8.79
CA ASP A 203 -24.79 15.63 8.47
C ASP A 203 -24.10 16.15 7.20
N ILE A 204 -22.88 15.65 6.95
CA ILE A 204 -22.04 16.01 5.81
C ILE A 204 -21.39 14.74 5.25
N ILE A 205 -21.37 14.62 3.93
CA ILE A 205 -20.66 13.59 3.18
C ILE A 205 -19.56 14.27 2.38
N ILE A 206 -18.34 13.75 2.45
CA ILE A 206 -17.22 14.17 1.61
C ILE A 206 -16.84 12.95 0.77
N LEU A 207 -17.09 13.05 -0.53
CA LEU A 207 -16.60 12.08 -1.51
C LEU A 207 -15.19 12.49 -1.94
N GLU A 208 -14.22 11.65 -1.64
CA GLU A 208 -12.94 11.64 -2.34
C GLU A 208 -13.10 10.75 -3.57
N TYR A 209 -12.82 11.30 -4.74
CA TYR A 209 -13.02 10.63 -6.02
C TYR A 209 -11.68 10.52 -6.74
N PHE A 210 -11.30 9.29 -7.10
CA PHE A 210 -10.11 9.01 -7.86
C PHE A 210 -10.49 8.37 -9.21
N PRO A 211 -9.64 8.44 -10.26
CA PRO A 211 -10.00 7.87 -11.56
C PRO A 211 -10.33 6.37 -11.55
N ASN A 212 -9.85 5.60 -10.58
CA ASN A 212 -10.07 4.16 -10.46
C ASN A 212 -11.50 3.80 -10.03
N ASP A 213 -12.28 4.73 -9.47
CA ASP A 213 -13.65 4.50 -9.00
C ASP A 213 -14.56 3.82 -10.05
N ILE A 214 -14.30 4.05 -11.34
CA ILE A 214 -15.03 3.49 -12.49
C ILE A 214 -14.68 2.02 -12.79
N GLU A 215 -13.64 1.48 -12.18
CA GLU A 215 -12.98 0.23 -12.59
C GLU A 215 -13.93 -0.95 -12.65
N LYS A 216 -14.77 -1.13 -11.62
CA LYS A 216 -15.70 -2.26 -11.58
C LYS A 216 -16.67 -2.26 -12.75
N VAL A 217 -17.25 -1.10 -13.06
CA VAL A 217 -18.17 -0.95 -14.19
C VAL A 217 -17.43 -1.19 -15.50
N GLY A 218 -16.21 -0.66 -15.65
CA GLY A 218 -15.37 -0.92 -16.80
C GLY A 218 -15.15 -2.42 -17.04
N ARG A 219 -14.76 -3.15 -15.98
CA ARG A 219 -14.53 -4.59 -16.03
C ARG A 219 -15.79 -5.38 -16.39
N GLU A 220 -16.93 -5.06 -15.79
CA GLU A 220 -18.22 -5.70 -16.09
C GLU A 220 -18.69 -5.45 -17.53
N LYS A 221 -18.27 -4.34 -18.15
CA LYS A 221 -18.54 -4.02 -19.55
C LYS A 221 -17.46 -4.52 -20.51
N GLY A 222 -16.55 -5.38 -20.03
CA GLY A 222 -15.58 -6.09 -20.86
C GLY A 222 -14.26 -5.33 -21.06
N LEU A 223 -14.04 -4.20 -20.40
CA LEU A 223 -12.73 -3.57 -20.37
C LEU A 223 -11.78 -4.43 -19.52
N THR A 224 -10.59 -4.68 -20.05
CA THR A 224 -9.58 -5.47 -19.35
C THR A 224 -8.38 -4.59 -19.02
N LEU A 225 -7.90 -4.74 -17.80
CA LEU A 225 -6.60 -4.22 -17.40
C LEU A 225 -5.53 -5.19 -17.90
N SER A 226 -4.82 -4.82 -18.96
CA SER A 226 -3.67 -5.58 -19.48
C SER A 226 -2.37 -5.14 -18.80
N GLY A 227 -2.30 -5.31 -17.48
CA GLY A 227 -1.06 -5.11 -16.74
C GLY A 227 -0.18 -6.36 -16.77
N ALA A 228 1.14 -6.20 -16.65
CA ALA A 228 1.99 -7.33 -16.33
C ALA A 228 1.74 -7.72 -14.87
N GLU A 229 1.46 -8.99 -14.60
CA GLU A 229 1.38 -9.51 -13.22
C GLU A 229 2.65 -9.14 -12.43
N PRO A 230 2.54 -8.86 -11.11
CA PRO A 230 3.73 -8.63 -10.29
C PRO A 230 4.75 -9.77 -10.49
N TYR A 231 6.00 -9.40 -10.75
CA TYR A 231 7.08 -10.34 -11.03
C TYR A 231 6.95 -11.13 -12.35
N ALA A 232 6.14 -10.68 -13.33
CA ALA A 232 5.97 -11.36 -14.62
C ALA A 232 7.24 -11.39 -15.48
N ASP A 233 8.15 -10.45 -15.30
CA ASP A 233 9.47 -10.39 -15.96
C ASP A 233 10.49 -11.36 -15.34
N LEU A 234 10.17 -11.98 -14.19
CA LEU A 234 11.04 -12.97 -13.55
C LEU A 234 10.70 -14.39 -14.00
N GLN A 235 11.73 -15.12 -14.44
CA GLN A 235 11.62 -16.53 -14.80
C GLN A 235 12.57 -17.41 -13.97
N GLY A 236 12.19 -18.69 -13.82
CA GLY A 236 13.02 -19.71 -13.22
C GLY A 236 13.40 -19.45 -11.74
N PRO A 237 14.60 -19.89 -11.30
CA PRO A 237 15.02 -19.79 -9.90
C PRO A 237 15.10 -18.36 -9.36
N MET A 238 15.37 -17.36 -10.22
CA MET A 238 15.45 -15.96 -9.81
C MET A 238 14.13 -15.42 -9.28
N ALA A 239 13.00 -15.84 -9.87
CA ALA A 239 11.68 -15.50 -9.36
C ALA A 239 11.49 -15.97 -7.91
N THR A 240 12.04 -17.15 -7.59
CA THR A 240 11.97 -17.69 -6.23
C THR A 240 12.84 -16.88 -5.28
N ILE A 241 14.08 -16.57 -5.66
CA ILE A 241 14.99 -15.79 -4.82
C ILE A 241 14.38 -14.41 -4.50
N VAL A 242 13.92 -13.69 -5.52
CA VAL A 242 13.35 -12.34 -5.36
C VAL A 242 12.06 -12.36 -4.53
N LYS A 243 11.18 -13.35 -4.69
CA LYS A 243 9.91 -13.39 -3.95
C LYS A 243 10.08 -13.80 -2.47
N ARG A 244 11.17 -14.49 -2.13
CA ARG A 244 11.35 -15.12 -0.81
C ARG A 244 12.27 -14.35 0.14
N PHE A 245 13.25 -13.64 -0.39
CA PHE A 245 14.27 -12.92 0.36
C PHE A 245 14.07 -11.41 0.24
N TYR A 246 14.41 -10.67 1.29
CA TYR A 246 14.09 -9.26 1.44
C TYR A 246 15.02 -8.35 0.62
N LEU A 247 16.33 -8.61 0.63
CA LEU A 247 17.31 -7.84 -0.12
C LEU A 247 17.08 -7.92 -1.65
N PRO A 248 17.00 -9.10 -2.29
CA PRO A 248 16.75 -9.16 -3.73
C PRO A 248 15.35 -8.65 -4.09
N ASN A 249 14.35 -8.83 -3.21
CA ASN A 249 13.04 -8.21 -3.40
C ASN A 249 13.13 -6.68 -3.43
N PHE A 250 13.83 -6.11 -2.44
CA PHE A 250 13.99 -4.67 -2.33
C PHE A 250 14.70 -4.09 -3.56
N ILE A 251 15.82 -4.71 -3.97
CA ILE A 251 16.59 -4.29 -5.15
C ILE A 251 15.72 -4.37 -6.41
N TYR A 252 14.99 -5.47 -6.60
CA TYR A 252 14.08 -5.65 -7.73
C TYR A 252 13.13 -4.45 -7.83
N TRP A 253 12.40 -4.13 -6.75
CA TRP A 253 11.44 -3.02 -6.75
C TRP A 253 12.03 -1.60 -6.78
N GLN A 254 13.36 -1.42 -6.77
CA GLN A 254 13.96 -0.10 -7.06
C GLN A 254 14.12 0.16 -8.57
N LEU A 255 14.03 -0.90 -9.38
CA LEU A 255 14.25 -0.86 -10.82
C LEU A 255 12.91 -0.66 -11.55
N PRO A 256 12.90 0.02 -12.72
CA PRO A 256 11.71 0.13 -13.53
C PRO A 256 11.28 -1.23 -14.08
N HIS A 257 10.00 -1.58 -13.94
CA HIS A 257 9.41 -2.77 -14.54
C HIS A 257 8.38 -2.37 -15.61
N THR A 258 8.49 -2.96 -16.79
CA THR A 258 7.53 -2.77 -17.89
C THR A 258 6.23 -3.49 -17.52
N GLY A 259 5.18 -2.76 -17.15
CA GLY A 259 3.92 -3.43 -16.79
C GLY A 259 2.77 -2.60 -16.26
N PHE A 260 3.01 -1.37 -15.77
CA PHE A 260 1.96 -0.58 -15.13
C PHE A 260 1.21 0.39 -16.08
N SER A 261 1.54 0.41 -17.37
CA SER A 261 1.13 1.49 -18.30
C SER A 261 -0.24 1.32 -18.96
N THR A 262 -1.01 0.27 -18.67
CA THR A 262 -2.37 0.11 -19.25
C THR A 262 -3.47 0.63 -18.35
N PHE A 263 -3.16 0.94 -17.08
CA PHE A 263 -4.16 1.44 -16.14
C PHE A 263 -4.76 2.76 -16.62
N GLU A 264 -3.90 3.70 -17.01
CA GLU A 264 -4.32 4.98 -17.57
C GLU A 264 -5.19 4.79 -18.83
N LYS A 265 -4.80 3.89 -19.75
CA LYS A 265 -5.57 3.60 -20.96
C LYS A 265 -6.94 3.01 -20.62
N PHE A 266 -6.98 2.08 -19.67
CA PHE A 266 -8.23 1.48 -19.19
C PHE A 266 -9.17 2.56 -18.65
N VAL A 267 -8.67 3.39 -17.74
CA VAL A 267 -9.43 4.47 -17.11
C VAL A 267 -9.93 5.47 -18.15
N GLN A 268 -9.05 5.93 -19.04
CA GLN A 268 -9.42 6.83 -20.12
C GLN A 268 -10.52 6.22 -21.00
N THR A 269 -10.39 4.94 -21.38
CA THR A 269 -11.40 4.24 -22.18
C THR A 269 -12.74 4.16 -21.45
N ALA A 270 -12.72 3.82 -20.16
CA ALA A 270 -13.91 3.69 -19.33
C ALA A 270 -14.71 5.01 -19.24
N TYR A 271 -14.04 6.15 -19.08
CA TYR A 271 -14.72 7.45 -19.04
C TYR A 271 -15.22 7.93 -20.40
N THR A 272 -14.58 7.50 -21.50
CA THR A 272 -15.02 7.86 -22.86
C THR A 272 -16.09 6.93 -23.43
N ASP A 273 -16.28 5.74 -22.85
CA ASP A 273 -17.34 4.83 -23.25
C ASP A 273 -18.65 5.22 -22.55
N THR A 274 -19.62 5.69 -23.34
CA THR A 274 -20.93 6.13 -22.85
C THR A 274 -21.70 5.05 -22.08
N THR A 275 -21.52 3.76 -22.41
CA THR A 275 -22.19 2.66 -21.72
C THR A 275 -21.61 2.44 -20.33
N VAL A 276 -20.29 2.47 -20.23
CA VAL A 276 -19.54 2.38 -18.96
C VAL A 276 -19.83 3.60 -18.11
N LEU A 277 -19.66 4.80 -18.66
CA LEU A 277 -19.91 6.06 -17.95
C LEU A 277 -21.34 6.15 -17.43
N ASN A 278 -22.36 5.86 -18.24
CA ASN A 278 -23.75 5.92 -17.78
C ASN A 278 -24.06 4.89 -16.70
N ALA A 279 -23.42 3.71 -16.74
CA ALA A 279 -23.53 2.73 -15.67
C ALA A 279 -22.86 3.22 -14.38
N HIS A 280 -21.70 3.86 -14.49
CA HIS A 280 -21.00 4.48 -13.37
C HIS A 280 -21.81 5.62 -12.72
N LEU A 281 -22.42 6.49 -13.51
CA LEU A 281 -23.28 7.56 -13.01
C LEU A 281 -24.51 7.02 -12.26
N ARG A 282 -25.03 5.84 -12.64
CA ARG A 282 -26.11 5.16 -11.89
C ARG A 282 -25.63 4.57 -10.57
N ASP A 283 -24.35 4.22 -10.46
CA ASP A 283 -23.79 3.78 -9.19
C ASP A 283 -23.55 4.97 -8.26
N LEU A 284 -23.04 6.09 -8.79
CA LEU A 284 -22.95 7.36 -8.06
C LEU A 284 -24.31 7.86 -7.58
N SER A 285 -25.39 7.66 -8.34
CA SER A 285 -26.73 8.10 -7.94
C SER A 285 -27.18 7.47 -6.61
N LYS A 286 -26.69 6.27 -6.26
CA LYS A 286 -27.02 5.63 -4.97
C LYS A 286 -26.47 6.40 -3.77
N MET A 287 -25.30 7.05 -3.92
CA MET A 287 -24.76 7.94 -2.89
C MET A 287 -25.56 9.24 -2.81
N ILE A 288 -25.99 9.78 -3.95
CA ILE A 288 -26.86 10.95 -4.03
C ILE A 288 -28.21 10.68 -3.37
N ASP A 289 -28.83 9.54 -3.65
CA ASP A 289 -30.08 9.12 -3.04
C ASP A 289 -29.93 8.97 -1.52
N TYR A 290 -28.79 8.42 -1.05
CA TYR A 290 -28.52 8.31 0.38
C TYR A 290 -28.33 9.68 1.05
N ARG A 291 -27.56 10.58 0.43
CA ARG A 291 -27.45 11.98 0.86
C ARG A 291 -28.83 12.62 0.99
N ASP A 292 -29.70 12.47 0.00
CA ASP A 292 -31.04 13.06 0.01
C ASP A 292 -31.92 12.46 1.11
N SER A 293 -31.84 11.14 1.32
CA SER A 293 -32.57 10.45 2.39
C SER A 293 -32.17 10.89 3.80
N THR A 294 -30.92 11.34 3.97
CA THR A 294 -30.36 11.82 5.23
C THR A 294 -30.40 13.34 5.36
N LYS A 295 -30.71 14.05 4.26
CA LYS A 295 -30.61 15.51 4.13
C LYS A 295 -29.21 16.05 4.42
N ALA A 296 -28.19 15.22 4.20
CA ALA A 296 -26.80 15.61 4.40
C ALA A 296 -26.35 16.60 3.31
N GLU A 297 -25.43 17.49 3.66
CA GLU A 297 -24.66 18.21 2.63
C GLU A 297 -23.65 17.26 1.99
N MET A 298 -23.32 17.47 0.71
CA MET A 298 -22.29 16.66 0.04
C MET A 298 -21.27 17.53 -0.68
N TYR A 299 -20.00 17.24 -0.39
CA TYR A 299 -18.83 17.81 -1.04
C TYR A 299 -18.11 16.71 -1.81
N ALA A 300 -17.45 17.08 -2.91
CA ALA A 300 -16.62 16.16 -3.66
C ALA A 300 -15.24 16.77 -3.96
N VAL A 301 -14.20 15.98 -3.75
CA VAL A 301 -12.81 16.31 -4.09
C VAL A 301 -12.33 15.30 -5.11
N PHE A 302 -11.93 15.79 -6.28
CA PHE A 302 -11.38 14.96 -7.34
C PHE A 302 -9.87 14.98 -7.25
N ILE A 303 -9.26 13.85 -6.93
CA ILE A 303 -7.81 13.69 -6.95
C ILE A 303 -7.41 13.21 -8.35
N PRO A 304 -6.67 14.00 -9.14
CA PRO A 304 -6.20 13.56 -10.44
C PRO A 304 -5.00 12.60 -10.29
N PHE A 305 -4.61 11.93 -11.37
CA PHE A 305 -3.29 11.33 -11.45
C PHE A 305 -2.23 12.42 -11.27
N LEU A 306 -1.43 12.31 -10.21
CA LEU A 306 -0.56 13.40 -9.73
C LEU A 306 0.60 13.73 -10.68
N PHE A 307 0.91 12.82 -11.61
CA PHE A 307 1.87 13.01 -12.70
C PHE A 307 1.21 13.44 -14.02
N GLN A 308 -0.12 13.41 -14.12
CA GLN A 308 -0.90 13.70 -15.33
C GLN A 308 -2.17 14.49 -15.00
N ILE A 309 -2.01 15.61 -14.31
CA ILE A 309 -3.09 16.38 -13.68
C ILE A 309 -4.17 16.76 -14.69
N ASP A 310 -3.80 17.48 -15.76
CA ASP A 310 -4.76 18.00 -16.73
C ASP A 310 -5.45 16.89 -17.51
N LYS A 311 -4.70 15.85 -17.89
CA LYS A 311 -5.24 14.71 -18.64
C LYS A 311 -6.27 13.96 -17.81
N SER A 312 -5.96 13.72 -16.53
CA SER A 312 -6.84 12.95 -15.65
C SER A 312 -8.05 13.71 -15.15
N ALA A 313 -7.90 15.00 -14.88
CA ALA A 313 -9.05 15.88 -14.66
C ALA A 313 -9.94 15.98 -15.90
N GLY A 314 -9.34 15.92 -17.10
CA GLY A 314 -10.07 15.98 -18.36
C GLY A 314 -11.08 14.84 -18.55
N TYR A 315 -10.70 13.59 -18.27
CA TYR A 315 -11.61 12.46 -18.46
C TYR A 315 -12.61 12.26 -17.30
N THR A 316 -12.34 12.74 -16.08
CA THR A 316 -13.31 12.66 -14.96
C THR A 316 -14.33 13.80 -14.99
N LYS A 317 -14.13 14.82 -15.83
CA LYS A 317 -15.00 15.98 -15.97
C LYS A 317 -16.50 15.66 -16.13
N PRO A 318 -16.93 14.64 -16.91
CA PRO A 318 -18.35 14.28 -17.00
C PRO A 318 -18.96 13.87 -15.65
N VAL A 319 -18.17 13.23 -14.78
CA VAL A 319 -18.60 12.86 -13.43
C VAL A 319 -18.68 14.09 -12.54
N GLU A 320 -17.70 14.98 -12.62
CA GLU A 320 -17.71 16.26 -11.90
C GLU A 320 -18.96 17.08 -12.25
N GLU A 321 -19.26 17.21 -13.54
CA GLU A 321 -20.44 17.91 -14.06
C GLU A 321 -21.75 17.24 -13.62
N TYR A 322 -21.81 15.91 -13.65
CA TYR A 322 -22.96 15.16 -13.13
C TYR A 322 -23.19 15.45 -11.64
N LEU A 323 -22.16 15.36 -10.80
CA LEU A 323 -22.28 15.63 -9.36
C LEU A 323 -22.73 17.07 -9.09
N LYS A 324 -22.17 18.06 -9.80
CA LYS A 324 -22.62 19.46 -9.72
C LYS A 324 -24.09 19.60 -10.11
N SER A 325 -24.53 18.94 -11.18
CA SER A 325 -25.95 18.96 -11.61
C SER A 325 -26.91 18.38 -10.56
N LYS A 326 -26.39 17.54 -9.66
CA LYS A 326 -27.12 16.95 -8.52
C LYS A 326 -26.97 17.75 -7.22
N GLY A 327 -26.41 18.95 -7.28
CA GLY A 327 -26.24 19.85 -6.12
C GLY A 327 -25.08 19.49 -5.20
N VAL A 328 -24.14 18.63 -5.64
CA VAL A 328 -22.91 18.35 -4.89
C VAL A 328 -21.93 19.52 -5.04
N LYS A 329 -21.36 19.98 -3.93
CA LYS A 329 -20.35 21.04 -3.91
C LYS A 329 -18.97 20.47 -4.26
N VAL A 330 -18.57 20.60 -5.52
CA VAL A 330 -17.21 20.19 -5.95
C VAL A 330 -16.18 21.21 -5.47
N VAL A 331 -15.16 20.73 -4.76
CA VAL A 331 -14.08 21.53 -4.19
C VAL A 331 -12.84 21.41 -5.08
N PRO A 332 -12.43 22.48 -5.78
CA PRO A 332 -11.28 22.43 -6.68
C PRO A 332 -9.96 22.38 -5.90
N ILE A 333 -9.06 21.49 -6.33
CA ILE A 333 -7.72 21.35 -5.74
C ILE A 333 -6.57 21.47 -6.74
N ASN A 334 -6.82 21.31 -8.05
CA ASN A 334 -5.77 21.22 -9.08
C ASN A 334 -4.84 22.43 -9.13
N ASP A 335 -5.37 23.64 -8.93
CA ASP A 335 -4.60 24.89 -8.89
C ASP A 335 -3.60 24.96 -7.73
N GLY A 336 -3.86 24.21 -6.66
CA GLY A 336 -2.95 24.01 -5.54
C GLY A 336 -1.94 22.90 -5.82
N ILE A 337 -2.37 21.78 -6.42
CA ILE A 337 -1.50 20.64 -6.71
C ILE A 337 -0.35 21.04 -7.62
N VAL A 338 -0.61 21.83 -8.66
CA VAL A 338 0.42 22.27 -9.62
C VAL A 338 1.53 23.10 -8.97
N LYS A 339 1.26 23.71 -7.81
CA LYS A 339 2.25 24.50 -7.04
C LYS A 339 3.11 23.64 -6.12
N ILE A 340 2.69 22.41 -5.82
CA ILE A 340 3.47 21.46 -5.03
C ILE A 340 4.54 20.85 -5.96
N PRO A 341 5.83 20.78 -5.57
CA PRO A 341 6.86 20.07 -6.32
C PRO A 341 6.47 18.60 -6.54
N GLU A 342 6.75 18.02 -7.71
CA GLU A 342 6.30 16.65 -8.06
C GLU A 342 6.67 15.60 -7.01
N LYS A 343 7.89 15.65 -6.48
CA LYS A 343 8.37 14.72 -5.43
C LYS A 343 7.64 14.86 -4.10
N GLU A 344 7.02 16.01 -3.86
CA GLU A 344 6.26 16.31 -2.64
C GLU A 344 4.75 16.11 -2.85
N ARG A 345 4.28 15.80 -4.06
CA ARG A 345 2.86 15.47 -4.31
C ARG A 345 2.52 14.05 -3.85
N VAL A 346 3.49 13.15 -3.97
CA VAL A 346 3.33 11.71 -3.75
C VAL A 346 4.07 11.24 -2.50
N VAL A 347 3.69 10.08 -1.97
CA VAL A 347 4.34 9.44 -0.82
C VAL A 347 5.80 9.11 -1.12
N GLY A 348 6.10 8.64 -2.35
CA GLY A 348 7.47 8.39 -2.75
C GLY A 348 7.60 7.90 -4.19
N LYS A 349 8.84 7.61 -4.61
CA LYS A 349 9.15 7.17 -5.98
C LYS A 349 8.38 5.91 -6.41
N ASN A 350 8.14 5.00 -5.47
CA ASN A 350 7.49 3.72 -5.72
C ASN A 350 6.02 3.71 -5.26
N ASP A 351 5.51 4.85 -4.82
CA ASP A 351 4.15 5.00 -4.30
C ASP A 351 3.55 6.35 -4.76
N GLY A 352 2.72 6.28 -5.79
CA GLY A 352 2.05 7.43 -6.40
C GLY A 352 0.87 7.99 -5.60
N HIS A 353 0.55 7.45 -4.41
CA HIS A 353 -0.52 8.00 -3.57
C HIS A 353 -0.17 9.36 -2.98
N GLY A 354 -1.19 10.09 -2.53
CA GLY A 354 -1.06 11.45 -2.03
C GLY A 354 -0.18 11.59 -0.79
N SER A 355 0.78 12.51 -0.85
CA SER A 355 1.63 12.86 0.30
C SER A 355 0.86 13.58 1.42
N GLY A 356 1.50 13.76 2.58
CA GLY A 356 0.99 14.64 3.64
C GLY A 356 0.77 16.09 3.17
N THR A 357 1.60 16.61 2.27
CA THR A 357 1.45 17.95 1.68
C THR A 357 0.19 18.05 0.83
N LEU A 358 -0.11 17.04 0.00
CA LEU A 358 -1.35 17.00 -0.77
C LEU A 358 -2.58 16.89 0.14
N ASN A 359 -2.51 16.04 1.17
CA ASN A 359 -3.59 15.88 2.13
C ASN A 359 -3.88 17.18 2.91
N ALA A 360 -2.85 17.93 3.28
CA ALA A 360 -3.00 19.25 3.90
C ALA A 360 -3.71 20.25 2.96
N LEU A 361 -3.33 20.27 1.67
CA LEU A 361 -4.02 21.09 0.67
C LEU A 361 -5.50 20.73 0.55
N ILE A 362 -5.83 19.43 0.49
CA ILE A 362 -7.22 18.97 0.39
C ILE A 362 -8.02 19.42 1.62
N ALA A 363 -7.47 19.23 2.82
CA ALA A 363 -8.10 19.65 4.06
C ALA A 363 -8.35 21.17 4.11
N ASP A 364 -7.38 21.98 3.67
CA ASP A 364 -7.52 23.44 3.60
C ASP A 364 -8.61 23.88 2.62
N ARG A 365 -8.74 23.19 1.49
CA ARG A 365 -9.76 23.50 0.48
C ARG A 365 -11.14 23.11 0.94
N LEU A 366 -11.28 21.94 1.58
CA LEU A 366 -12.52 21.49 2.19
C LEU A 366 -12.96 22.43 3.31
N TYR A 367 -12.05 22.79 4.22
CA TYR A 367 -12.35 23.71 5.31
C TYR A 367 -12.91 25.05 4.81
N LYS A 368 -12.27 25.64 3.79
CA LYS A 368 -12.73 26.89 3.15
C LYS A 368 -14.05 26.77 2.39
N ALA A 369 -14.46 25.56 2.00
CA ALA A 369 -15.73 25.35 1.31
C ALA A 369 -16.89 25.12 2.29
N MET A 370 -16.57 24.70 3.53
CA MET A 370 -17.52 24.41 4.60
C MET A 370 -17.74 25.58 5.57
N HIS A 371 -16.94 26.65 5.44
CA HIS A 371 -17.05 27.93 6.15
C HIS A 371 -17.25 29.04 5.14
#